data_AF-A0A6N7XD74-F1
#
_entry.id   AF-A0A6N7XD74-F1
#
_cell.length_a   1.000
_cell.length_b   1.000
_cell.length_c   1.000
_cell.angle_alpha   90.00
_cell.angle_beta   90.00
_cell.angle_gamma   90.00
#
_symmetry.space_group_name_H-M   'P 1'
#
loop_
_entity.id
_entity.type
_entity.pdbx_description
1 polymer ?
#
loop_
_entity_poly.entity_id
_entity_poly.type
_entity_poly.pdbx_seq_one_letter_code
_entity_poly.pdbx_strand_id
1 'polypeptide(L)'
;MAESVPRVNGACGVYVGTYCRGSFRVSSFGRQQEGTTMCMMLGIDTKEPVRANELMEALYSHGNEHPNGWGLAYLPAGDGVQPTIIREAQNAAVSERVQAILREPVMTAYLIAHIRRASVGSTRLENCHPFEGKDRAGRRWVLAHNGTLFDPRKTVNYLGQRQGSTDSEAILPYLIDASNAADAQGLGEEGRLEAVDRAVAALAPGNKLNLLFADGNHTFAYTNDANKTLWRLRLDDGWAFATAPLDERDWEPMPVCQLLVVRDGSVVFEGRVGEGVFTADEAEYESMIDHMRG
;
A
#
# COMPACT_ATOMS: atom_id res chain seq x y z
N MET A 1 8.12 60.74 -47.95
CA MET A 1 9.50 61.24 -47.83
C MET A 1 10.15 60.53 -46.65
N ALA A 2 11.35 60.00 -46.87
CA ALA A 2 12.22 59.36 -45.88
C ALA A 2 12.67 60.38 -44.81
N GLU A 3 12.94 60.02 -43.55
CA GLU A 3 14.20 59.54 -42.94
C GLU A 3 14.02 59.81 -41.42
N SER A 4 14.68 59.24 -40.41
CA SER A 4 15.77 58.28 -40.26
C SER A 4 15.81 57.84 -38.78
N VAL A 5 16.54 56.75 -38.54
CA VAL A 5 16.72 55.99 -37.28
C VAL A 5 17.73 56.67 -36.34
N PRO A 6 17.72 56.35 -35.03
CA PRO A 6 18.96 55.92 -34.40
C PRO A 6 18.85 54.55 -33.71
N ARG A 7 19.89 53.74 -33.95
CA ARG A 7 20.15 52.43 -33.34
C ARG A 7 20.67 52.63 -31.92
N VAL A 8 20.27 51.75 -31.00
CA VAL A 8 21.14 51.33 -29.90
C VAL A 8 21.07 49.80 -29.79
N ASN A 9 22.24 49.17 -29.91
CA ASN A 9 22.49 47.74 -29.78
C ASN A 9 22.36 47.30 -28.31
N GLY A 10 21.96 46.05 -28.06
CA GLY A 10 22.21 45.43 -26.76
C GLY A 10 21.40 44.16 -26.46
N ALA A 11 21.81 43.05 -27.06
CA ALA A 11 21.69 41.67 -26.56
C ALA A 11 20.35 41.20 -25.91
N CYS A 12 19.55 40.47 -26.69
CA CYS A 12 18.53 39.56 -26.18
C CYS A 12 19.23 38.28 -25.67
N GLY A 13 19.49 38.22 -24.37
CA GLY A 13 19.97 37.02 -23.68
C GLY A 13 18.78 36.13 -23.30
N VAL A 14 18.71 34.96 -23.93
CA VAL A 14 17.83 33.87 -23.56
C VAL A 14 18.17 33.45 -22.12
N TYR A 15 17.24 33.66 -21.18
CA TYR A 15 17.34 33.10 -19.84
C TYR A 15 17.14 31.58 -19.93
N VAL A 16 18.23 30.84 -20.09
CA VAL A 16 18.29 29.41 -19.81
C VAL A 16 18.33 29.27 -18.29
N GLY A 17 17.15 29.12 -17.69
CA GLY A 17 17.02 28.75 -16.28
C GLY A 17 17.70 27.41 -16.07
N THR A 18 18.90 27.44 -15.48
CA THR A 18 19.65 26.25 -15.10
C THR A 18 18.88 25.62 -13.93
N TYR A 19 18.22 24.49 -14.17
CA TYR A 19 17.64 23.70 -13.09
C TYR A 19 18.77 23.27 -12.16
N CYS A 20 18.82 23.89 -10.98
CA CYS A 20 19.63 23.42 -9.88
C CYS A 20 19.18 21.99 -9.59
N ARG A 21 20.06 21.01 -9.83
CA ARG A 21 19.88 19.64 -9.36
C ARG A 21 19.79 19.70 -7.84
N GLY A 22 18.57 19.69 -7.32
CA GLY A 22 18.31 19.50 -5.90
C GLY A 22 18.91 18.17 -5.51
N SER A 23 19.97 18.20 -4.70
CA SER A 23 20.45 17.03 -4.00
C SER A 23 19.30 16.51 -3.15
N PHE A 24 18.81 15.30 -3.45
CA PHE A 24 17.91 14.55 -2.59
C PHE A 24 18.54 14.49 -1.19
N ARG A 25 18.03 15.29 -0.25
CA ARG A 25 18.30 15.07 1.17
C ARG A 25 17.40 13.93 1.59
N VAL A 26 17.96 12.72 1.54
CA VAL A 26 17.40 11.58 2.27
C VAL A 26 17.35 12.02 3.74
N SER A 27 16.14 12.15 4.31
CA SER A 27 15.98 12.41 5.73
C SER A 27 16.69 11.29 6.49
N SER A 28 17.40 11.63 7.57
CA SER A 28 18.16 10.66 8.36
C SER A 28 17.29 9.63 9.10
N PHE A 29 15.96 9.68 8.92
CA PHE A 29 14.98 8.82 9.56
C PHE A 29 14.85 7.45 8.86
N GLY A 30 15.14 7.35 7.56
CA GLY A 30 15.17 6.07 6.82
C GLY A 30 16.24 5.08 7.30
N ARG A 31 17.13 5.49 8.21
CA ARG A 31 18.22 4.66 8.72
C ARG A 31 17.80 3.59 9.73
N GLN A 32 16.54 3.57 10.18
CA GLN A 32 16.05 2.53 11.10
C GLN A 32 15.50 1.28 10.40
N GLN A 33 15.51 1.22 9.07
CA GLN A 33 15.04 0.06 8.29
C GLN A 33 16.09 -0.50 7.30
N GLU A 34 17.37 -0.17 7.48
CA GLU A 34 18.45 -0.86 6.76
C GLU A 34 18.43 -2.35 7.13
N GLY A 35 18.05 -3.21 6.18
CA GLY A 35 18.12 -4.66 6.32
C GLY A 35 16.78 -5.41 6.28
N THR A 36 15.62 -4.73 6.39
CA THR A 36 14.33 -5.41 6.61
C THR A 36 13.98 -6.43 5.51
N THR A 37 13.76 -7.69 5.88
CA THR A 37 13.56 -8.81 4.96
C THR A 37 12.17 -8.94 4.35
N MET A 38 11.27 -8.02 4.68
CA MET A 38 9.87 -8.06 4.27
C MET A 38 9.53 -6.92 3.31
N CYS A 39 8.34 -6.92 2.72
CA CYS A 39 7.87 -5.82 1.88
C CYS A 39 7.65 -4.52 2.68
N MET A 40 7.47 -3.38 2.01
CA MET A 40 6.91 -2.19 2.66
C MET A 40 5.63 -1.73 1.97
N MET A 41 4.74 -1.12 2.74
CA MET A 41 3.43 -0.66 2.25
C MET A 41 3.08 0.71 2.80
N LEU A 42 2.25 1.43 2.05
CA LEU A 42 1.64 2.71 2.42
C LEU A 42 0.16 2.67 2.06
N GLY A 43 -0.70 3.14 2.96
CA GLY A 43 -2.13 3.39 2.75
C GLY A 43 -2.47 4.83 3.11
N ILE A 44 -3.38 5.47 2.39
CA ILE A 44 -3.95 6.79 2.70
C ILE A 44 -5.46 6.72 2.46
N ASP A 45 -6.23 7.25 3.40
CA ASP A 45 -7.67 7.49 3.28
C ASP A 45 -8.00 8.84 3.93
N THR A 46 -8.43 9.80 3.13
CA THR A 46 -8.78 11.16 3.56
C THR A 46 -10.11 11.58 2.98
N LYS A 47 -10.74 12.59 3.58
CA LYS A 47 -11.99 13.16 3.06
C LYS A 47 -11.76 13.91 1.76
N GLU A 48 -10.76 14.80 1.74
CA GLU A 48 -10.40 15.58 0.57
C GLU A 48 -9.07 15.08 -0.02
N PRO A 49 -8.83 15.22 -1.34
CA PRO A 49 -7.56 14.81 -1.92
C PRO A 49 -6.37 15.55 -1.32
N VAL A 50 -5.42 14.79 -0.78
CA VAL A 50 -4.15 15.29 -0.25
C VAL A 50 -3.00 15.01 -1.21
N ARG A 51 -1.89 15.73 -1.05
CA ARG A 51 -0.67 15.46 -1.82
C ARG A 51 0.08 14.28 -1.20
N ALA A 52 0.08 13.14 -1.88
CA ALA A 52 0.69 11.91 -1.37
C ALA A 52 2.21 11.80 -1.62
N ASN A 53 2.80 12.68 -2.43
CA ASN A 53 4.19 12.55 -2.90
C ASN A 53 5.20 12.36 -1.77
N GLU A 54 5.12 13.10 -0.66
CA GLU A 54 6.13 13.02 0.41
C GLU A 54 6.20 11.62 1.03
N LEU A 55 5.04 11.02 1.32
CA LEU A 55 4.96 9.66 1.85
C LEU A 55 5.35 8.62 0.80
N MET A 56 4.98 8.82 -0.47
CA MET A 56 5.37 7.94 -1.56
C MET A 56 6.88 7.97 -1.82
N GLU A 57 7.50 9.15 -1.82
CA GLU A 57 8.94 9.35 -1.96
C GLU A 57 9.69 8.64 -0.82
N ALA A 58 9.22 8.81 0.42
CA ALA A 58 9.76 8.11 1.57
C ALA A 58 9.68 6.58 1.41
N LEU A 59 8.52 6.04 1.02
CA LEU A 59 8.37 4.61 0.75
C LEU A 59 9.34 4.14 -0.34
N TYR A 60 9.30 4.77 -1.53
CA TYR A 60 10.09 4.33 -2.68
C TYR A 60 11.60 4.56 -2.54
N SER A 61 12.04 5.40 -1.60
CA SER A 61 13.45 5.55 -1.26
C SER A 61 14.08 4.25 -0.75
N HIS A 62 13.28 3.32 -0.22
CA HIS A 62 13.68 1.98 0.21
C HIS A 62 13.66 0.94 -0.95
N GLY A 63 13.48 1.38 -2.20
CA GLY A 63 13.33 0.46 -3.34
C GLY A 63 14.50 -0.50 -3.54
N ASN A 64 15.73 -0.11 -3.15
CA ASN A 64 16.92 -0.94 -3.29
C ASN A 64 16.91 -2.15 -2.35
N GLU A 65 16.35 -1.98 -1.16
CA GLU A 65 16.15 -3.04 -0.16
C GLU A 65 14.99 -3.95 -0.57
N HIS A 66 14.04 -3.46 -1.39
CA HIS A 66 12.86 -4.19 -1.86
C HIS A 66 12.79 -4.24 -3.41
N PRO A 67 13.76 -4.89 -4.08
CA PRO A 67 13.98 -4.71 -5.51
C PRO A 67 13.07 -5.56 -6.42
N ASN A 68 12.15 -6.34 -5.85
CA ASN A 68 11.42 -7.41 -6.58
C ASN A 68 10.05 -6.98 -7.12
N GLY A 69 9.78 -5.67 -7.13
CA GLY A 69 8.59 -5.09 -7.74
C GLY A 69 8.01 -3.97 -6.90
N TRP A 70 7.14 -3.18 -7.52
CA TRP A 70 6.35 -2.16 -6.84
C TRP A 70 4.96 -2.09 -7.44
N GLY A 71 4.05 -1.48 -6.70
CA GLY A 71 2.75 -1.12 -7.23
C GLY A 71 2.05 -0.02 -6.43
N LEU A 72 1.07 0.55 -7.07
CA LEU A 72 0.30 1.70 -6.63
C LEU A 72 -1.14 1.53 -7.11
N ALA A 73 -2.09 1.52 -6.18
CA ALA A 73 -3.49 1.80 -6.44
C ALA A 73 -3.81 3.17 -5.84
N TYR A 74 -4.41 4.07 -6.60
CA TYR A 74 -4.83 5.37 -6.08
C TYR A 74 -6.05 5.90 -6.80
N LEU A 75 -6.79 6.80 -6.16
CA LEU A 75 -7.91 7.51 -6.79
C LEU A 75 -7.42 8.84 -7.36
N PRO A 76 -7.38 9.04 -8.69
CA PRO A 76 -6.97 10.32 -9.26
C PRO A 76 -7.91 11.44 -8.80
N ALA A 77 -7.37 12.61 -8.43
CA ALA A 77 -8.18 13.79 -8.11
C ALA A 77 -9.09 14.17 -9.29
N GLY A 78 -10.38 14.40 -9.02
CA GLY A 78 -11.39 14.74 -10.03
C GLY A 78 -12.62 13.84 -9.96
N ASP A 79 -13.19 13.49 -11.11
CA ASP A 79 -14.35 12.59 -11.28
C ASP A 79 -13.97 11.10 -11.26
N GLY A 80 -12.78 10.77 -10.76
CA GLY A 80 -12.34 9.39 -10.58
C GLY A 80 -13.33 8.65 -9.67
N VAL A 81 -14.11 7.73 -10.26
CA VAL A 81 -15.03 6.85 -9.50
C VAL A 81 -14.34 5.53 -9.14
N GLN A 82 -13.16 5.25 -9.70
CA GLN A 82 -12.49 3.96 -9.59
C GLN A 82 -10.97 4.13 -9.44
N PRO A 83 -10.30 3.30 -8.64
CA PRO A 83 -8.85 3.37 -8.46
C PRO A 83 -8.10 3.02 -9.75
N THR A 84 -7.06 3.79 -10.05
CA THR A 84 -6.05 3.47 -11.06
C THR A 84 -4.99 2.59 -10.44
N ILE A 85 -4.65 1.48 -11.09
CA ILE A 85 -3.65 0.52 -10.61
C ILE A 85 -2.46 0.50 -11.57
N ILE A 86 -1.27 0.66 -11.01
CA ILE A 86 0.01 0.62 -11.71
C ILE A 86 0.92 -0.33 -10.96
N ARG A 87 1.54 -1.27 -11.68
CA ARG A 87 2.49 -2.25 -11.12
C ARG A 87 3.65 -2.47 -12.07
N GLU A 88 4.81 -2.77 -11.52
CA GLU A 88 5.96 -3.27 -12.29
C GLU A 88 6.78 -4.26 -11.47
N ALA A 89 7.28 -5.31 -12.13
CA ALA A 89 8.23 -6.25 -11.56
C ALA A 89 9.68 -5.70 -11.65
N GLN A 90 9.86 -4.44 -11.26
CA GLN A 90 11.14 -3.72 -11.26
C GLN A 90 11.38 -3.10 -9.90
N ASN A 91 12.65 -2.89 -9.53
CA ASN A 91 13.01 -2.07 -8.37
C ASN A 91 12.48 -0.63 -8.53
N ALA A 92 11.73 -0.14 -7.54
CA ALA A 92 11.16 1.21 -7.54
C ALA A 92 12.21 2.33 -7.65
N ALA A 93 13.39 2.15 -7.06
CA ALA A 93 14.46 3.15 -7.04
C ALA A 93 15.01 3.47 -8.45
N VAL A 94 14.85 2.55 -9.41
CA VAL A 94 15.31 2.71 -10.81
C VAL A 94 14.17 2.66 -11.83
N SER A 95 12.90 2.61 -11.39
CA SER A 95 11.75 2.61 -12.29
C SER A 95 11.52 4.01 -12.85
N GLU A 96 11.60 4.18 -14.17
CA GLU A 96 11.27 5.44 -14.83
C GLU A 96 9.82 5.86 -14.59
N ARG A 97 8.91 4.91 -14.38
CA ARG A 97 7.50 5.19 -14.06
C ARG A 97 7.32 5.72 -12.66
N VAL A 98 8.01 5.16 -11.66
CA VAL A 98 8.02 5.75 -10.30
C VAL A 98 8.54 7.19 -10.38
N GLN A 99 9.66 7.40 -11.07
CA GLN A 99 10.22 8.74 -11.25
C GLN A 99 9.27 9.69 -11.98
N ALA A 100 8.52 9.21 -12.97
CA ALA A 100 7.52 10.02 -13.69
C ALA A 100 6.31 10.37 -12.80
N ILE A 101 5.81 9.41 -12.01
CA ILE A 101 4.70 9.62 -11.07
C ILE A 101 5.08 10.67 -10.02
N LEU A 102 6.29 10.55 -9.44
CA LEU A 102 6.72 11.43 -8.35
C LEU A 102 7.07 12.85 -8.81
N ARG A 103 7.31 13.08 -10.11
CA ARG A 103 7.57 14.42 -10.66
C ARG A 103 6.35 15.34 -10.62
N GLU A 104 5.15 14.78 -10.67
CA GLU A 104 3.90 15.53 -10.66
C GLU A 104 3.21 15.41 -9.30
N PRO A 105 2.41 16.39 -8.87
CA PRO A 105 1.60 16.25 -7.67
C PRO A 105 0.60 15.09 -7.79
N VAL A 106 0.78 14.06 -6.97
CA VAL A 106 -0.17 12.96 -6.80
C VAL A 106 -1.21 13.39 -5.78
N MET A 107 -2.25 14.06 -6.26
CA MET A 107 -3.40 14.46 -5.45
C MET A 107 -4.39 13.31 -5.38
N THR A 108 -4.68 12.81 -4.18
CA THR A 108 -5.58 11.67 -3.99
C THR A 108 -6.16 11.63 -2.58
N ALA A 109 -7.41 11.18 -2.48
CA ALA A 109 -8.07 10.89 -1.21
C ALA A 109 -7.87 9.42 -0.79
N TYR A 110 -7.36 8.57 -1.69
CA TYR A 110 -7.24 7.14 -1.48
C TYR A 110 -6.00 6.58 -2.17
N LEU A 111 -5.14 5.91 -1.42
CA LEU A 111 -3.92 5.32 -1.96
C LEU A 111 -3.56 4.02 -1.22
N ILE A 112 -3.11 3.01 -1.97
CA ILE A 112 -2.37 1.85 -1.46
C ILE A 112 -1.15 1.64 -2.35
N ALA A 113 0.04 1.78 -1.78
CA ALA A 113 1.32 1.53 -2.45
C ALA A 113 2.09 0.40 -1.75
N HIS A 114 2.93 -0.28 -2.51
CA HIS A 114 3.71 -1.42 -2.03
C HIS A 114 5.04 -1.53 -2.77
N ILE A 115 6.13 -1.84 -2.05
CA ILE A 115 7.42 -2.29 -2.61
C ILE A 115 7.75 -3.69 -2.10
N ARG A 116 8.19 -4.56 -3.03
CA ARG A 116 8.24 -6.00 -2.83
C ARG A 116 9.66 -6.49 -2.59
N ARG A 117 9.84 -7.22 -1.48
CA ARG A 117 10.97 -8.13 -1.27
C ARG A 117 10.44 -9.55 -1.33
N ALA A 118 10.88 -10.32 -2.32
CA ALA A 118 10.30 -11.62 -2.62
C ALA A 118 10.73 -12.67 -1.56
N SER A 119 9.84 -12.99 -0.63
CA SER A 119 9.95 -14.17 0.24
C SER A 119 9.48 -15.44 -0.48
N VAL A 120 8.34 -15.34 -1.19
CA VAL A 120 7.73 -16.43 -1.96
C VAL A 120 7.34 -15.92 -3.36
N GLY A 121 7.54 -16.77 -4.37
CA GLY A 121 7.19 -16.50 -5.77
C GLY A 121 8.23 -15.68 -6.56
N SER A 122 8.31 -15.92 -7.87
CA SER A 122 9.27 -15.26 -8.78
C SER A 122 9.08 -13.74 -8.88
N THR A 123 10.09 -13.02 -9.35
CA THR A 123 9.99 -11.60 -9.76
C THR A 123 9.19 -11.49 -11.06
N ARG A 124 7.86 -11.46 -10.95
CA ARG A 124 6.93 -11.30 -12.06
C ARG A 124 5.80 -10.36 -11.69
N LEU A 125 5.17 -9.75 -12.69
CA LEU A 125 4.13 -8.74 -12.50
C LEU A 125 2.93 -9.28 -11.72
N GLU A 126 2.57 -10.55 -11.96
CA GLU A 126 1.43 -11.20 -11.31
C GLU A 126 1.65 -11.38 -9.81
N ASN A 127 2.90 -11.31 -9.34
CA ASN A 127 3.26 -11.39 -7.93
C ASN A 127 3.43 -10.01 -7.26
N CYS A 128 3.21 -8.92 -8.00
CA CYS A 128 3.32 -7.57 -7.48
C CYS A 128 1.97 -7.11 -6.91
N HIS A 129 1.99 -6.67 -5.66
CA HIS A 129 0.88 -5.97 -5.02
C HIS A 129 0.70 -4.55 -5.61
N PRO A 130 -0.47 -3.93 -5.43
CA PRO A 130 -1.69 -4.53 -4.87
C PRO A 130 -2.36 -5.51 -5.84
N PHE A 131 -2.92 -6.59 -5.31
CA PHE A 131 -3.84 -7.46 -6.05
C PHE A 131 -5.17 -6.76 -6.25
N GLU A 132 -5.91 -7.12 -7.30
CA GLU A 132 -7.22 -6.54 -7.59
C GLU A 132 -8.28 -7.63 -7.84
N GLY A 133 -9.53 -7.31 -7.53
CA GLY A 133 -10.67 -8.19 -7.70
C GLY A 133 -11.98 -7.43 -7.75
N LYS A 134 -13.05 -8.10 -8.13
CA LYS A 134 -14.41 -7.54 -8.07
C LYS A 134 -15.32 -8.49 -7.32
N ASP A 135 -16.18 -7.92 -6.50
CA ASP A 135 -17.24 -8.69 -5.85
C ASP A 135 -18.50 -8.75 -6.72
N ARG A 136 -19.54 -9.45 -6.23
CA ARG A 136 -20.80 -9.65 -6.97
C ARG A 136 -21.61 -8.37 -7.12
N ALA A 137 -21.38 -7.37 -6.27
CA ALA A 137 -21.99 -6.04 -6.38
C ALA A 137 -21.23 -5.13 -7.36
N GLY A 138 -20.09 -5.58 -7.90
CA GLY A 138 -19.27 -4.83 -8.85
C GLY A 138 -18.27 -3.87 -8.19
N ARG A 139 -18.15 -3.87 -6.86
CA ARG A 139 -17.15 -3.09 -6.15
C ARG A 139 -15.75 -3.61 -6.48
N ARG A 140 -14.81 -2.69 -6.66
CA ARG A 140 -13.40 -3.04 -6.93
C ARG A 140 -12.63 -3.12 -5.63
N TRP A 141 -12.05 -4.28 -5.42
CA TRP A 141 -11.22 -4.53 -4.27
C TRP A 141 -9.75 -4.46 -4.66
N VAL A 142 -8.93 -3.93 -3.76
CA VAL A 142 -7.47 -3.99 -3.88
C VAL A 142 -6.86 -4.45 -2.56
N LEU A 143 -5.75 -5.18 -2.61
CA LEU A 143 -5.11 -5.71 -1.41
C LEU A 143 -3.57 -5.71 -1.52
N ALA A 144 -2.92 -5.19 -0.49
CA ALA A 144 -1.50 -5.29 -0.24
C ALA A 144 -1.26 -6.06 1.07
N HIS A 145 -0.34 -7.03 1.01
CA HIS A 145 0.01 -7.88 2.15
C HIS A 145 1.52 -7.85 2.40
N ASN A 146 1.90 -7.57 3.64
CA ASN A 146 3.24 -7.75 4.16
C ASN A 146 3.20 -8.88 5.21
N GLY A 147 3.70 -10.06 4.83
CA GLY A 147 3.65 -11.23 5.67
C GLY A 147 3.68 -12.52 4.87
N THR A 148 3.25 -13.62 5.48
CA THR A 148 3.20 -14.94 4.84
C THR A 148 2.11 -15.79 5.48
N LEU A 149 1.37 -16.50 4.63
CA LEU A 149 0.42 -17.53 5.03
C LEU A 149 1.15 -18.86 5.22
N PHE A 150 1.71 -19.10 6.41
CA PHE A 150 2.28 -20.40 6.77
C PHE A 150 1.20 -21.49 6.89
N ASP A 151 -0.02 -21.11 7.23
CA ASP A 151 -1.20 -21.95 7.32
C ASP A 151 -2.29 -21.51 6.31
N PRO A 152 -2.32 -22.11 5.11
CA PRO A 152 -3.27 -21.74 4.07
C PRO A 152 -4.62 -22.44 4.19
N ARG A 153 -4.95 -23.11 5.30
CA ARG A 153 -6.20 -23.92 5.42
C ARG A 153 -7.47 -23.13 5.10
N LYS A 154 -7.51 -21.83 5.42
CA LYS A 154 -8.64 -20.96 5.10
C LYS A 154 -8.69 -20.52 3.64
N THR A 155 -7.54 -20.40 2.99
CA THR A 155 -7.39 -19.87 1.63
C THR A 155 -7.19 -20.97 0.58
N VAL A 156 -7.09 -22.24 0.97
CA VAL A 156 -6.80 -23.38 0.08
C VAL A 156 -7.77 -23.49 -1.11
N ASN A 157 -9.05 -23.20 -0.89
CA ASN A 157 -10.08 -23.25 -1.93
C ASN A 157 -9.97 -22.10 -2.95
N TYR A 158 -9.15 -21.10 -2.68
CA TYR A 158 -8.96 -19.92 -3.50
C TYR A 158 -7.62 -19.94 -4.26
N LEU A 159 -6.78 -20.96 -4.04
CA LEU A 159 -5.48 -21.10 -4.71
C LEU A 159 -5.59 -21.18 -6.24
N GLY A 160 -6.72 -21.66 -6.77
CA GLY A 160 -6.99 -21.72 -8.21
C GLY A 160 -7.42 -20.39 -8.84
N GLN A 161 -7.68 -19.36 -8.04
CA GLN A 161 -8.03 -18.01 -8.51
C GLN A 161 -6.79 -17.11 -8.64
N ARG A 162 -5.62 -17.63 -8.27
CA ARG A 162 -4.34 -16.92 -8.37
C ARG A 162 -3.89 -16.83 -9.83
N GLN A 163 -3.40 -15.67 -10.22
CA GLN A 163 -2.69 -15.42 -11.46
C GLN A 163 -1.18 -15.65 -11.28
N GLY A 164 -0.67 -15.29 -10.09
CA GLY A 164 0.70 -15.47 -9.69
C GLY A 164 0.95 -16.75 -8.89
N SER A 165 2.11 -16.79 -8.24
CA SER A 165 2.55 -17.89 -7.38
C SER A 165 2.64 -17.51 -5.90
N THR A 166 2.23 -16.29 -5.54
CA THR A 166 2.19 -15.89 -4.13
C THR A 166 1.06 -16.59 -3.36
N ASP A 167 1.28 -16.80 -2.07
CA ASP A 167 0.26 -17.20 -1.11
C ASP A 167 -0.77 -16.08 -0.86
N SER A 168 -0.29 -14.84 -0.89
CA SER A 168 -0.98 -13.60 -0.57
C SER A 168 -2.16 -13.32 -1.50
N GLU A 169 -2.08 -13.74 -2.76
CA GLU A 169 -3.14 -13.54 -3.75
C GLU A 169 -4.43 -14.30 -3.39
N ALA A 170 -4.35 -15.39 -2.62
CA ALA A 170 -5.53 -16.14 -2.18
C ALA A 170 -6.31 -15.44 -1.05
N ILE A 171 -5.74 -14.43 -0.39
CA ILE A 171 -6.41 -13.65 0.67
C ILE A 171 -7.56 -12.84 0.08
N LEU A 172 -7.30 -12.14 -1.04
CA LEU A 172 -8.27 -11.24 -1.64
C LEU A 172 -9.62 -11.91 -2.01
N PRO A 173 -9.65 -13.01 -2.79
CA PRO A 173 -10.91 -13.67 -3.13
C PRO A 173 -11.59 -14.29 -1.89
N TYR A 174 -10.85 -14.69 -0.87
CA TYR A 174 -11.41 -15.14 0.41
C TYR A 174 -12.17 -14.02 1.14
N LEU A 175 -11.59 -12.81 1.22
CA LEU A 175 -12.26 -11.64 1.81
C LEU A 175 -13.48 -11.19 0.98
N ILE A 176 -13.36 -11.20 -0.34
CA ILE A 176 -14.47 -10.91 -1.26
C ILE A 176 -15.63 -11.88 -1.05
N ASP A 177 -15.36 -13.17 -0.86
CA ASP A 177 -16.38 -14.19 -0.62
C ASP A 177 -17.12 -13.97 0.71
N ALA A 178 -16.42 -13.55 1.76
CA ALA A 178 -17.03 -13.16 3.04
C ALA A 178 -17.98 -11.96 2.87
N SER A 179 -17.57 -10.93 2.13
CA SER A 179 -18.42 -9.77 1.80
C SER A 179 -19.64 -10.18 0.97
N ASN A 180 -19.45 -11.00 -0.07
CA ASN A 180 -20.53 -11.51 -0.93
C ASN A 180 -21.54 -12.34 -0.14
N ALA A 181 -21.09 -13.14 0.82
CA ALA A 181 -21.97 -13.94 1.67
C ALA A 181 -22.84 -13.06 2.58
N ALA A 182 -22.30 -11.96 3.09
CA ALA A 182 -23.06 -10.98 3.87
C ALA A 182 -24.09 -10.23 2.99
N ASP A 183 -23.71 -9.86 1.76
CA ASP A 183 -24.64 -9.26 0.80
C ASP A 183 -25.78 -10.21 0.40
N ALA A 184 -25.48 -11.48 0.15
CA ALA A 184 -26.49 -12.49 -0.19
C ALA A 184 -27.50 -12.72 0.93
N GLN A 185 -27.10 -12.44 2.19
CA GLN A 185 -27.97 -12.49 3.36
C GLN A 185 -28.68 -11.15 3.64
N GLY A 186 -28.41 -10.11 2.86
CA GLY A 186 -29.02 -8.79 3.03
C GLY A 186 -28.58 -8.07 4.31
N LEU A 187 -27.38 -8.34 4.83
CA LEU A 187 -26.90 -7.80 6.11
C LEU A 187 -26.48 -6.31 6.05
N GLY A 188 -26.52 -5.70 4.86
CA GLY A 188 -26.13 -4.31 4.66
C GLY A 188 -24.63 -4.06 4.87
N GLU A 189 -24.26 -2.79 4.98
CA GLU A 189 -22.86 -2.38 5.09
C GLU A 189 -22.19 -2.89 6.37
N GLU A 190 -22.80 -2.65 7.53
CA GLU A 190 -22.27 -3.08 8.83
C GLU A 190 -22.03 -4.60 8.87
N GLY A 191 -22.99 -5.40 8.39
CA GLY A 191 -22.85 -6.85 8.34
C GLY A 191 -21.73 -7.32 7.41
N ARG A 192 -21.41 -6.57 6.33
CA ARG A 192 -20.22 -6.83 5.51
C ARG A 192 -18.93 -6.52 6.25
N LEU A 193 -18.86 -5.38 6.93
CA LEU A 193 -17.68 -5.00 7.72
C LEU A 193 -17.39 -6.04 8.80
N GLU A 194 -18.43 -6.52 9.50
CA GLU A 194 -18.29 -7.62 10.45
C GLU A 194 -17.88 -8.96 9.80
N ALA A 195 -18.38 -9.26 8.60
CA ALA A 195 -18.00 -10.48 7.91
C ALA A 195 -16.53 -10.46 7.48
N VAL A 196 -16.04 -9.30 7.03
CA VAL A 196 -14.63 -9.07 6.71
C VAL A 196 -13.77 -9.14 7.97
N ASP A 197 -14.20 -8.53 9.09
CA ASP A 197 -13.52 -8.62 10.40
C ASP A 197 -13.33 -10.07 10.83
N ARG A 198 -14.42 -10.86 10.82
CA ARG A 198 -14.36 -12.29 11.14
C ARG A 198 -13.46 -13.08 10.20
N ALA A 199 -13.46 -12.74 8.91
CA ALA A 199 -12.61 -13.40 7.92
C ALA A 199 -11.12 -13.10 8.17
N VAL A 200 -10.76 -11.84 8.40
CA VAL A 200 -9.39 -11.43 8.74
C VAL A 200 -8.94 -12.08 10.04
N ALA A 201 -9.75 -12.03 11.10
CA ALA A 201 -9.44 -12.67 12.37
C ALA A 201 -9.25 -14.20 12.23
N ALA A 202 -10.00 -14.85 11.34
CA ALA A 202 -9.86 -16.28 11.09
C ALA A 202 -8.58 -16.66 10.31
N LEU A 203 -7.94 -15.70 9.63
CA LEU A 203 -6.65 -15.89 8.95
C LEU A 203 -5.47 -15.73 9.90
N ALA A 204 -5.59 -14.96 10.97
CA ALA A 204 -4.44 -14.58 11.80
C ALA A 204 -3.72 -15.76 12.50
N PRO A 205 -4.41 -16.76 13.08
CA PRO A 205 -3.74 -17.86 13.76
C PRO A 205 -2.79 -18.63 12.83
N GLY A 206 -1.51 -18.68 13.21
CA GLY A 206 -0.47 -19.39 12.45
C GLY A 206 0.09 -18.62 11.25
N ASN A 207 -0.35 -17.39 10.99
CA ASN A 207 0.08 -16.57 9.86
C ASN A 207 0.67 -15.24 10.31
N LYS A 208 1.53 -14.62 9.50
CA LYS A 208 1.94 -13.23 9.68
C LYS A 208 1.12 -12.37 8.73
N LEU A 209 0.35 -11.41 9.24
CA LEU A 209 -0.58 -10.60 8.46
C LEU A 209 -0.42 -9.12 8.80
N ASN A 210 0.25 -8.36 7.93
CA ASN A 210 -0.01 -6.93 7.79
C ASN A 210 -0.82 -6.73 6.51
N LEU A 211 -2.03 -6.22 6.63
CA LEU A 211 -2.95 -6.04 5.51
C LEU A 211 -3.34 -4.58 5.39
N LEU A 212 -3.24 -4.08 4.16
CA LEU A 212 -3.89 -2.85 3.71
C LEU A 212 -4.72 -3.20 2.49
N PHE A 213 -6.03 -3.02 2.56
CA PHE A 213 -6.93 -3.34 1.46
C PHE A 213 -8.11 -2.39 1.41
N ALA A 214 -8.85 -2.41 0.31
CA ALA A 214 -10.07 -1.63 0.16
C ALA A 214 -11.11 -2.39 -0.66
N ASP A 215 -12.37 -2.04 -0.45
CA ASP A 215 -13.53 -2.52 -1.22
C ASP A 215 -14.07 -1.46 -2.20
N GLY A 216 -13.33 -0.36 -2.37
CA GLY A 216 -13.72 0.77 -3.21
C GLY A 216 -14.54 1.84 -2.48
N ASN A 217 -15.04 1.56 -1.27
CA ASN A 217 -15.73 2.53 -0.40
C ASN A 217 -15.03 2.69 0.95
N HIS A 218 -14.28 1.69 1.38
CA HIS A 218 -13.63 1.61 2.68
C HIS A 218 -12.18 1.20 2.52
N THR A 219 -11.31 1.79 3.35
CA THR A 219 -9.94 1.35 3.55
C THR A 219 -9.85 0.54 4.84
N PHE A 220 -9.24 -0.63 4.76
CA PHE A 220 -9.07 -1.56 5.86
C PHE A 220 -7.58 -1.71 6.20
N ALA A 221 -7.26 -1.61 7.50
CA ALA A 221 -5.92 -1.82 8.02
C ALA A 221 -5.93 -2.85 9.15
N TYR A 222 -5.03 -3.83 9.08
CA TYR A 222 -4.91 -4.89 10.09
C TYR A 222 -3.47 -5.31 10.27
N THR A 223 -3.08 -5.57 11.52
CA THR A 223 -1.84 -6.27 11.86
C THR A 223 -2.09 -7.28 12.97
N ASN A 224 -1.44 -8.45 12.92
CA ASN A 224 -1.34 -9.36 14.06
C ASN A 224 0.09 -9.44 14.64
N ASP A 225 1.01 -8.60 14.19
CA ASP A 225 2.43 -8.70 14.54
C ASP A 225 2.77 -7.94 15.82
N ALA A 226 3.23 -8.65 16.84
CA ALA A 226 3.63 -8.09 18.13
C ALA A 226 4.82 -7.12 18.02
N ASN A 227 5.60 -7.22 16.94
CA ASN A 227 6.78 -6.39 16.70
C ASN A 227 6.44 -5.00 16.15
N LYS A 228 5.15 -4.61 16.08
CA LYS A 228 4.69 -3.28 15.65
C LYS A 228 5.16 -2.95 14.23
N THR A 229 4.88 -3.84 13.29
CA THR A 229 5.30 -3.72 11.88
C THR A 229 4.22 -3.09 10.98
N LEU A 230 3.18 -2.51 11.58
CA LEU A 230 2.23 -1.63 10.92
C LEU A 230 1.91 -0.45 11.85
N TRP A 231 1.93 0.75 11.27
CA TRP A 231 1.79 2.03 11.93
C TRP A 231 0.64 2.80 11.29
N ARG A 232 0.05 3.71 12.06
CA ARG A 232 -0.95 4.67 11.62
C ARG A 232 -0.49 6.08 11.95
N LEU A 233 -0.88 7.03 11.11
CA LEU A 233 -0.67 8.44 11.31
C LEU A 233 -2.01 9.15 11.15
N ARG A 234 -2.35 9.99 12.12
CA ARG A 234 -3.50 10.88 11.99
C ARG A 234 -3.13 12.05 11.07
N LEU A 235 -3.89 12.23 10.00
CA LEU A 235 -3.84 13.41 9.13
C LEU A 235 -4.95 14.39 9.54
N ASP A 236 -4.91 15.61 8.99
CA ASP A 236 -5.90 16.66 9.29
C ASP A 236 -7.34 16.18 9.06
N ASP A 237 -7.58 15.50 7.93
CA ASP A 237 -8.88 15.01 7.49
C ASP A 237 -8.86 13.52 7.13
N GLY A 238 -7.95 12.74 7.74
CA GLY A 238 -7.89 11.31 7.48
C GLY A 238 -6.79 10.55 8.19
N TRP A 239 -6.35 9.47 7.55
CA TRP A 239 -5.37 8.55 8.08
C TRP A 239 -4.38 8.12 7.01
N ALA A 240 -3.13 7.95 7.43
CA ALA A 240 -2.14 7.17 6.68
C ALA A 240 -1.75 5.93 7.47
N PHE A 241 -1.36 4.88 6.77
CA PHE A 241 -0.91 3.61 7.32
C PHE A 241 0.38 3.20 6.64
N ALA A 242 1.35 2.69 7.37
CA ALA A 242 2.60 2.23 6.75
C ALA A 242 3.27 1.15 7.59
N THR A 243 4.07 0.29 6.96
CA THR A 243 4.83 -0.74 7.67
C THR A 243 5.95 -0.19 8.54
N ALA A 244 6.21 1.12 8.43
CA ALA A 244 7.17 1.89 9.18
C ALA A 244 6.72 3.35 9.23
N PRO A 245 7.09 4.15 10.25
CA PRO A 245 7.04 5.60 10.16
C PRO A 245 7.85 6.08 8.94
N LEU A 246 7.22 6.86 8.07
CA LEU A 246 7.84 7.32 6.81
C LEU A 246 8.39 8.76 6.90
N ASP A 247 8.09 9.47 7.99
CA ASP A 247 8.57 10.81 8.27
C ASP A 247 8.56 11.09 9.78
N GLU A 248 8.84 12.34 10.17
CA GLU A 248 8.99 12.77 11.57
C GLU A 248 7.65 13.04 12.29
N ARG A 249 6.51 12.79 11.63
CA ARG A 249 5.20 12.98 12.27
C ARG A 249 4.94 11.91 13.33
N ASP A 250 3.91 12.12 14.14
CA ASP A 250 3.55 11.24 15.25
C ASP A 250 2.86 9.95 14.77
N TRP A 251 3.65 9.04 14.19
CA TRP A 251 3.22 7.70 13.84
C TRP A 251 3.01 6.86 15.11
N GLU A 252 1.85 6.22 15.23
CA GLU A 252 1.51 5.30 16.29
C GLU A 252 1.47 3.86 15.78
N PRO A 253 1.88 2.86 16.58
CA PRO A 253 1.64 1.46 16.24
C PRO A 253 0.16 1.18 16.05
N MET A 254 -0.19 0.41 15.02
CA MET A 254 -1.55 -0.10 14.86
C MET A 254 -1.93 -1.04 16.01
N PRO A 255 -3.19 -1.02 16.48
CA PRO A 255 -3.68 -2.04 17.41
C PRO A 255 -3.51 -3.45 16.84
N VAL A 256 -2.91 -4.34 17.62
CA VAL A 256 -2.62 -5.71 17.22
C VAL A 256 -3.89 -6.56 17.30
N CYS A 257 -4.10 -7.42 16.31
CA CYS A 257 -5.25 -8.30 16.15
C CYS A 257 -6.59 -7.56 16.11
N GLN A 258 -6.62 -6.29 15.67
CA GLN A 258 -7.86 -5.52 15.55
C GLN A 258 -7.94 -4.87 14.17
N LEU A 259 -9.04 -5.09 13.46
CA LEU A 259 -9.30 -4.47 12.17
C LEU A 259 -9.74 -3.02 12.36
N LEU A 260 -9.13 -2.09 11.63
CA LEU A 260 -9.59 -0.70 11.56
C LEU A 260 -10.13 -0.43 10.16
N VAL A 261 -11.30 0.20 10.08
CA VAL A 261 -11.94 0.56 8.81
C VAL A 261 -12.18 2.06 8.76
N VAL A 262 -11.65 2.68 7.72
CA VAL A 262 -11.76 4.11 7.44
C VAL A 262 -12.59 4.32 6.17
N ARG A 263 -13.40 5.37 6.16
CA ARG A 263 -14.05 5.91 4.97
C ARG A 263 -14.06 7.42 5.06
N ASP A 264 -13.65 8.09 3.97
CA ASP A 264 -13.58 9.55 3.86
C ASP A 264 -12.87 10.16 5.08
N GLY A 265 -11.74 9.55 5.47
CA GLY A 265 -10.89 9.97 6.58
C GLY A 265 -11.44 9.74 7.99
N SER A 266 -12.61 9.11 8.11
CA SER A 266 -13.27 8.81 9.38
C SER A 266 -13.21 7.32 9.68
N VAL A 267 -12.87 6.95 10.92
CA VAL A 267 -13.03 5.56 11.37
C VAL A 267 -14.52 5.25 11.43
N VAL A 268 -14.96 4.29 10.64
CA VAL A 268 -16.39 3.89 10.56
C VAL A 268 -16.65 2.53 11.20
N PHE A 269 -15.60 1.73 11.43
CA PHE A 269 -15.71 0.45 12.13
C PHE A 269 -14.39 0.09 12.79
N GLU A 270 -14.49 -0.43 14.01
CA GLU A 270 -13.39 -1.06 14.75
C GLU A 270 -13.80 -2.51 15.03
N GLY A 271 -12.98 -3.43 14.54
CA GLY A 271 -13.17 -4.86 14.74
C GLY A 271 -13.00 -5.26 16.19
N ARG A 272 -13.37 -6.50 16.48
CA ARG A 272 -13.10 -7.09 17.80
C ARG A 272 -11.61 -7.42 17.89
N VAL A 273 -11.03 -7.24 19.08
CA VAL A 273 -9.67 -7.72 19.34
C VAL A 273 -9.69 -9.26 19.25
N GLY A 274 -9.01 -9.78 18.25
CA GLY A 274 -8.91 -11.21 17.96
C GLY A 274 -7.71 -11.87 18.63
N GLU A 275 -7.47 -13.11 18.24
CA GLU A 275 -6.32 -13.91 18.64
C GLU A 275 -5.33 -14.06 17.48
N GLY A 276 -4.34 -14.95 17.63
CA GLY A 276 -3.39 -15.26 16.55
C GLY A 276 -2.29 -14.22 16.40
N VAL A 277 -1.83 -13.64 17.52
CA VAL A 277 -0.68 -12.74 17.55
C VAL A 277 0.55 -13.48 16.97
N PHE A 278 1.17 -12.86 15.98
CA PHE A 278 2.45 -13.29 15.42
C PHE A 278 3.59 -12.70 16.26
N THR A 279 4.47 -13.55 16.77
CA THR A 279 5.52 -13.15 17.74
C THR A 279 6.94 -13.41 17.26
N ALA A 280 7.11 -14.02 16.09
CA ALA A 280 8.45 -14.39 15.62
C ALA A 280 9.25 -13.12 15.33
N ASP A 281 10.53 -13.10 15.72
CA ASP A 281 11.45 -12.04 15.30
C ASP A 281 11.84 -12.19 13.81
N GLU A 282 12.67 -11.29 13.31
CA GLU A 282 13.09 -11.31 11.90
C GLU A 282 13.89 -12.57 11.54
N ALA A 283 14.77 -13.05 12.43
CA ALA A 283 15.58 -14.24 12.18
C ALA A 283 14.74 -15.52 12.22
N GLU A 284 13.79 -15.60 13.17
CA GLU A 284 12.82 -16.68 13.24
C GLU A 284 11.92 -16.69 11.99
N TYR A 285 11.44 -15.52 11.56
CA TYR A 285 10.62 -15.38 10.35
C TYR A 285 11.39 -15.85 9.10
N GLU A 286 12.63 -15.42 8.92
CA GLU A 286 13.48 -15.89 7.82
C GLU A 286 13.65 -17.41 7.83
N SER A 287 13.92 -17.99 9.01
CA SER A 287 14.05 -19.44 9.16
C SER A 287 12.76 -20.18 8.79
N MET A 288 11.59 -19.62 9.15
CA MET A 288 10.29 -20.19 8.77
C MET A 288 10.07 -20.13 7.25
N ILE A 289 10.44 -19.02 6.60
CA ILE A 289 10.34 -18.86 5.14
C ILE A 289 11.24 -19.85 4.41
N ASP A 290 12.47 -20.05 4.87
CA ASP A 290 13.39 -21.01 4.26
C ASP A 290 12.89 -22.45 4.40
N HIS A 291 12.24 -22.79 5.52
CA HIS A 291 11.59 -24.09 5.68
C HIS A 291 10.43 -24.32 4.70
N MET A 292 9.70 -23.27 4.30
CA MET A 292 8.65 -23.39 3.28
C MET A 292 9.18 -23.58 1.86
N ARG A 293 10.45 -23.23 1.61
CA ARG A 293 11.08 -23.34 0.28
C ARG A 293 11.73 -24.69 0.02
N GLY A 294 12.11 -25.40 1.09
CA GLY A 294 12.74 -26.74 1.05
C GLY A 294 11.73 -27.86 0.95
#